data_AF-A0A8H9J6K4-F1
#
_entry.id   AF-A0A8H9J6K4-F1
#
_cell.length_a   1.000
_cell.length_b   1.000
_cell.length_c   1.000
_cell.angle_alpha   90.00
_cell.angle_beta   90.00
_cell.angle_gamma   90.00
#
_symmetry.space_group_name_H-M   'P 1'
#
loop_
_entity.id
_entity.type
_entity.pdbx_description
1 polymer ?
#
loop_
_entity_poly.entity_id
_entity_poly.type
_entity_poly.pdbx_seq_one_letter_code
_entity_poly.pdbx_strand_id
1 'polypeptide(L)'
;MLGVADLSEYRRKRDPKRTPEPVPAEEALPKGDDDTFVIQEHHARRLHWDVRFEREGVLVSWAVPKGLPPLPDTPRLAVHTEDHPLEYSTFEGTIPAGEYGGGVMKIWDRGFYETLHWGDHKVEVVLHGSRVRGKYLFVNRHSQEEQRDWIVRRLDPPQRKDFAELPEFVQPMVPRKGNLPADDAEWAYEFLWAGERAQARVEGGRLELRDADGHEITELYPELKGLGEELGSTEVLLDGELIAMEDGRPSPAALSRRAEAADARAAKRLVTRTPVLYLPFDVLHLDGRSQLDQPYSRRRQRLRKLTLEGESWRVPQHYVGGGEDVLAAALDNGLTGITAKRLDSPYEPGKRSVNWRVVTRKGR
;
A
#
# COMPACT_ATOMS: atom_id res chain seq x y z
N MET A 1 27.18 -16.11 -7.11
CA MET A 1 27.60 -15.93 -8.51
C MET A 1 26.35 -16.08 -9.36
N LEU A 2 26.07 -15.13 -10.26
CA LEU A 2 25.08 -15.36 -11.31
C LEU A 2 25.70 -16.43 -12.21
N GLY A 3 25.30 -17.68 -12.04
CA GLY A 3 25.91 -18.82 -12.76
C GLY A 3 25.50 -18.85 -14.22
N VAL A 4 25.84 -19.94 -14.90
CA VAL A 4 25.25 -20.27 -16.21
C VAL A 4 23.75 -20.47 -16.02
N ALA A 5 22.93 -19.91 -16.92
CA ALA A 5 21.48 -20.05 -16.91
C ALA A 5 21.05 -21.51 -16.75
N ASP A 6 20.22 -21.80 -15.74
CA ASP A 6 19.82 -23.18 -15.41
C ASP A 6 18.47 -23.25 -14.68
N LEU A 7 17.59 -24.14 -15.15
CA LEU A 7 16.28 -24.40 -14.54
C LEU A 7 16.27 -25.64 -13.62
N SER A 8 17.41 -26.29 -13.36
CA SER A 8 17.46 -27.51 -12.54
C SER A 8 16.91 -27.30 -11.14
N GLU A 9 17.37 -26.25 -10.45
CA GLU A 9 16.90 -25.88 -9.11
C GLU A 9 15.43 -25.43 -9.14
N TYR A 10 15.02 -24.76 -10.23
CA TYR A 10 13.62 -24.39 -10.43
C TYR A 10 12.73 -25.62 -10.48
N ARG A 11 13.03 -26.56 -11.38
CA ARG A 11 12.29 -27.82 -11.57
C ARG A 11 12.27 -28.66 -10.31
N ARG A 12 13.41 -28.76 -9.59
CA ARG A 12 13.52 -29.53 -8.33
C ARG A 12 12.56 -29.04 -7.25
N LYS A 13 12.24 -27.75 -7.23
CA LYS A 13 11.37 -27.13 -6.22
C LYS A 13 9.87 -27.22 -6.55
N ARG A 14 9.49 -27.60 -7.77
CA ARG A 14 8.08 -27.63 -8.21
C ARG A 14 7.62 -29.05 -8.48
N ASP A 15 6.37 -29.32 -8.10
CA ASP A 15 5.64 -30.48 -8.57
C ASP A 15 4.56 -29.99 -9.56
N PRO A 16 4.69 -30.26 -10.88
CA PRO A 16 3.75 -29.77 -11.89
C PRO A 16 2.32 -30.30 -11.72
N LYS A 17 2.10 -31.29 -10.86
CA LYS A 17 0.75 -31.78 -10.50
C LYS A 17 0.10 -30.96 -9.39
N ARG A 18 0.89 -30.17 -8.65
CA ARG A 18 0.46 -29.46 -7.44
C ARG A 18 0.53 -27.95 -7.59
N THR A 19 1.34 -27.43 -8.51
CA THR A 19 1.45 -26.00 -8.79
C THR A 19 0.87 -25.65 -10.17
N PRO A 20 0.17 -24.51 -10.33
CA PRO A 20 -0.22 -23.97 -11.63
C PRO A 20 0.94 -23.26 -12.35
N GLU A 21 2.11 -23.15 -11.72
CA GLU A 21 3.30 -22.54 -12.33
C GLU A 21 3.76 -23.30 -13.59
N PRO A 22 4.33 -22.61 -14.60
CA PRO A 22 4.88 -23.27 -15.77
C PRO A 22 6.14 -24.07 -15.39
N VAL A 23 6.17 -25.36 -15.74
CA VAL A 23 7.32 -26.25 -15.52
C VAL A 23 7.69 -26.90 -16.85
N PRO A 24 8.55 -26.27 -17.67
CA PRO A 24 8.92 -26.83 -18.97
C PRO A 24 9.72 -28.12 -18.79
N ALA A 25 9.31 -29.16 -19.52
CA ALA A 25 9.92 -30.48 -19.51
C ALA A 25 11.22 -30.54 -20.33
N GLU A 26 11.39 -29.67 -21.33
CA GLU A 26 12.56 -29.64 -22.20
C GLU A 26 13.76 -29.04 -21.48
N GLU A 27 14.91 -29.74 -21.49
CA GLU A 27 16.13 -29.24 -20.85
C GLU A 27 16.77 -28.07 -21.61
N ALA A 28 16.59 -28.01 -22.93
CA ALA A 28 17.10 -26.93 -23.75
C ALA A 28 16.38 -25.62 -23.42
N LEU A 29 17.16 -24.57 -23.14
CA LEU A 29 16.62 -23.25 -22.86
C LEU A 29 16.16 -22.59 -24.17
N PRO A 30 15.00 -21.89 -24.18
CA PRO A 30 14.56 -21.13 -25.33
C PRO A 30 15.53 -19.99 -25.64
N LYS A 31 15.57 -19.55 -26.89
CA LYS A 31 16.31 -18.34 -27.26
C LYS A 31 15.40 -17.13 -27.11
N GLY A 32 15.86 -16.17 -26.32
CA GLY A 32 15.24 -14.87 -26.13
C GLY A 32 16.02 -13.73 -26.78
N ASP A 33 15.54 -12.51 -26.59
CA ASP A 33 16.17 -11.26 -27.02
C ASP A 33 16.96 -10.59 -25.87
N ASP A 34 16.89 -11.15 -24.65
CA ASP A 34 17.58 -10.67 -23.43
C ASP A 34 17.24 -9.22 -23.07
N ASP A 35 16.00 -8.81 -23.34
CA ASP A 35 15.53 -7.44 -23.13
C ASP A 35 14.20 -7.35 -22.38
N THR A 36 13.52 -8.45 -22.05
CA THR A 36 12.27 -8.38 -21.28
C THR A 36 12.53 -8.31 -19.78
N PHE A 37 11.75 -7.50 -19.07
CA PHE A 37 11.64 -7.61 -17.61
C PHE A 37 10.19 -7.77 -17.17
N VAL A 38 10.01 -8.47 -16.05
CA VAL A 38 8.74 -8.53 -15.32
C VAL A 38 9.00 -8.23 -13.84
N ILE A 39 8.05 -7.55 -13.21
CA ILE A 39 8.00 -7.39 -11.77
C ILE A 39 6.68 -8.00 -11.30
N GLN A 40 6.76 -9.03 -10.46
CA GLN A 40 5.60 -9.69 -9.89
C GLN A 40 5.45 -9.32 -8.41
N GLU A 41 4.24 -8.96 -8.00
CA GLU A 41 3.86 -8.80 -6.61
C GLU A 41 3.47 -10.16 -6.03
N HIS A 42 4.20 -10.62 -5.01
CA HIS A 42 4.03 -11.97 -4.44
C HIS A 42 3.57 -11.92 -2.99
N HIS A 43 2.30 -12.26 -2.78
CA HIS A 43 1.65 -12.41 -1.47
C HIS A 43 1.94 -13.80 -0.90
N ALA A 44 3.22 -14.07 -0.66
CA ALA A 44 3.66 -15.29 0.02
C ALA A 44 3.51 -15.16 1.54
N ARG A 45 4.32 -15.89 2.32
CA ARG A 45 4.42 -15.68 3.79
C ARG A 45 4.72 -14.23 4.19
N ARG A 46 5.38 -13.49 3.30
CA ARG A 46 5.62 -12.04 3.39
C ARG A 46 5.47 -11.45 2.00
N LEU A 47 4.84 -10.29 1.90
CA LEU A 47 4.76 -9.53 0.66
C LEU A 47 6.16 -9.13 0.18
N HIS A 48 6.45 -9.35 -1.10
CA HIS A 48 7.65 -8.89 -1.77
C HIS A 48 7.41 -8.76 -3.28
N TRP A 49 8.38 -8.20 -3.99
CA TRP A 49 8.36 -8.06 -5.44
C TRP A 49 9.47 -8.87 -6.07
N ASP A 50 9.13 -9.81 -6.92
CA ASP A 50 10.11 -10.52 -7.73
C ASP A 50 10.43 -9.68 -8.96
N VAL A 51 11.64 -9.14 -9.01
CA VAL A 51 12.18 -8.43 -10.16
C VAL A 51 12.95 -9.43 -11.00
N ARG A 52 12.54 -9.60 -12.25
CA ARG A 52 13.06 -10.64 -13.13
C ARG A 52 13.47 -10.06 -14.47
N PHE A 53 14.64 -10.46 -14.95
CA PHE A 53 15.18 -10.07 -16.25
C PHE A 53 15.36 -11.31 -17.11
N GLU A 54 14.86 -11.26 -18.34
CA GLU A 54 15.16 -12.24 -19.37
C GLU A 54 16.66 -12.20 -19.66
N ARG A 55 17.33 -13.34 -19.50
CA ARG A 55 18.76 -13.50 -19.79
C ARG A 55 19.07 -14.94 -20.16
N GLU A 56 19.70 -15.14 -21.31
CA GLU A 56 20.21 -16.44 -21.77
C GLU A 56 19.15 -17.56 -21.71
N GLY A 57 17.89 -17.22 -22.03
CA GLY A 57 16.78 -18.17 -22.09
C GLY A 57 16.09 -18.46 -20.76
N VAL A 58 16.42 -17.74 -19.69
CA VAL A 58 15.72 -17.79 -18.39
C VAL A 58 15.38 -16.40 -17.87
N LEU A 59 14.64 -16.35 -16.77
CA LEU A 59 14.37 -15.15 -15.98
C LEU A 59 15.27 -15.15 -14.74
N VAL A 60 16.35 -14.39 -14.78
CA VAL A 60 17.23 -14.17 -13.62
C VAL A 60 16.50 -13.25 -12.64
N SER A 61 16.41 -13.67 -11.38
CA SER A 61 15.36 -13.20 -10.47
C SER A 61 15.87 -12.77 -9.10
N TRP A 62 15.30 -11.67 -8.59
CA TRP A 62 15.52 -11.18 -7.23
C TRP A 62 14.20 -10.90 -6.52
N ALA A 63 14.04 -11.42 -5.32
CA ALA A 63 12.98 -11.03 -4.40
C ALA A 63 13.37 -9.72 -3.68
N VAL A 64 12.59 -8.67 -3.86
CA VAL A 64 12.82 -7.32 -3.31
C VAL A 64 11.69 -6.97 -2.34
N PRO A 65 11.86 -7.13 -1.00
CA PRO A 65 10.77 -7.00 -0.02
C PRO A 65 10.10 -5.62 0.10
N LYS A 66 10.70 -4.58 -0.48
CA LYS A 66 10.16 -3.22 -0.49
C LYS A 66 9.98 -2.65 -1.91
N GLY A 67 10.03 -3.53 -2.92
CA GLY A 67 10.03 -3.13 -4.32
C GLY A 67 11.30 -2.40 -4.73
N LEU A 68 11.40 -2.09 -6.02
CA LEU A 68 12.52 -1.30 -6.55
C LEU A 68 12.53 0.11 -5.91
N PRO A 69 13.71 0.66 -5.57
CA PRO A 69 13.81 1.97 -4.95
C PRO A 69 13.30 3.08 -5.88
N PRO A 70 12.43 3.98 -5.39
CA PRO A 70 11.99 5.12 -6.17
C PRO A 70 13.05 6.22 -6.25
N LEU A 71 14.02 6.25 -5.32
CA LEU A 71 15.03 7.32 -5.17
C LEU A 71 16.47 6.78 -5.10
N PRO A 72 17.48 7.56 -5.51
CA PRO A 72 18.89 7.11 -5.49
C PRO A 72 19.51 6.79 -4.12
N ASP A 73 18.99 7.40 -3.06
CA ASP A 73 19.47 7.33 -1.68
C ASP A 73 18.67 6.34 -0.81
N THR A 74 17.77 5.55 -1.41
CA THR A 74 16.94 4.56 -0.72
C THR A 74 17.30 3.12 -1.09
N PRO A 75 18.54 2.63 -0.86
CA PRO A 75 18.94 1.27 -1.24
C PRO A 75 18.00 0.21 -0.63
N ARG A 76 17.71 -0.85 -1.39
CA ARG A 76 16.86 -1.96 -0.93
C ARG A 76 17.61 -3.28 -1.01
N LEU A 77 17.33 -4.18 -0.07
CA LEU A 77 17.73 -5.59 -0.16
C LEU A 77 17.04 -6.24 -1.36
N ALA A 78 17.80 -6.98 -2.15
CA ALA A 78 17.35 -7.81 -3.26
C ALA A 78 17.94 -9.20 -3.07
N VAL A 79 17.11 -10.19 -2.73
CA VAL A 79 17.56 -11.55 -2.47
C VAL A 79 17.53 -12.31 -3.79
N HIS A 80 18.69 -12.75 -4.27
CA HIS A 80 18.74 -13.55 -5.50
C HIS A 80 18.05 -14.90 -5.30
N THR A 81 17.11 -15.24 -6.18
CA THR A 81 16.39 -16.52 -6.19
C THR A 81 16.92 -17.42 -7.31
N GLU A 82 16.38 -18.63 -7.45
CA GLU A 82 16.65 -19.43 -8.64
C GLU A 82 16.13 -18.77 -9.92
N ASP A 83 16.67 -19.16 -11.06
CA ASP A 83 16.20 -18.74 -12.37
C ASP A 83 14.80 -19.31 -12.64
N HIS A 84 13.99 -18.60 -13.42
CA HIS A 84 12.63 -19.01 -13.77
C HIS A 84 12.50 -19.21 -15.28
N PRO A 85 11.59 -20.06 -15.75
CA PRO A 85 11.37 -20.24 -17.19
C PRO A 85 10.76 -18.96 -17.80
N LEU A 86 10.98 -18.70 -19.09
CA LEU A 86 10.49 -17.48 -19.74
C LEU A 86 8.96 -17.37 -19.70
N GLU A 87 8.23 -18.49 -19.75
CA GLU A 87 6.78 -18.54 -19.65
C GLU A 87 6.27 -17.95 -18.32
N TYR A 88 7.10 -17.98 -17.27
CA TYR A 88 6.79 -17.40 -15.97
C TYR A 88 6.61 -15.88 -16.03
N SER A 89 7.11 -15.21 -17.06
CA SER A 89 6.96 -13.76 -17.28
C SER A 89 5.51 -13.32 -17.43
N THR A 90 4.64 -14.24 -17.85
CA THR A 90 3.20 -14.00 -18.04
C THR A 90 2.33 -14.66 -16.97
N PHE A 91 2.94 -15.32 -15.99
CA PHE A 91 2.20 -16.07 -14.99
C PHE A 91 1.60 -15.14 -13.92
N GLU A 92 0.30 -15.29 -13.71
CA GLU A 92 -0.47 -14.76 -12.58
C GLU A 92 -1.33 -15.89 -12.02
N GLY A 93 -1.50 -15.95 -10.71
CA GLY A 93 -2.30 -16.99 -10.09
C GLY A 93 -2.03 -17.19 -8.61
N THR A 94 -2.69 -18.20 -8.04
CA THR A 94 -2.50 -18.60 -6.65
C THR A 94 -1.72 -19.90 -6.61
N ILE A 95 -0.52 -19.85 -6.06
CA ILE A 95 0.30 -21.03 -5.77
C ILE A 95 -0.24 -21.65 -4.45
N PRO A 96 -0.64 -22.93 -4.43
CA PRO A 96 -1.30 -23.52 -3.26
C PRO A 96 -0.46 -23.45 -1.97
N ALA A 97 -1.15 -23.36 -0.83
CA ALA A 97 -0.49 -23.37 0.47
C ALA A 97 0.29 -24.68 0.68
N GLY A 98 1.55 -24.56 1.13
CA GLY A 98 2.45 -25.71 1.33
C GLY A 98 3.36 -26.02 0.14
N GLU A 99 3.08 -25.46 -1.04
CA GLU A 99 4.03 -25.46 -2.16
C GLU A 99 5.15 -24.44 -1.94
N TYR A 100 6.27 -24.63 -2.63
CA TYR A 100 7.33 -23.63 -2.68
C TYR A 100 6.79 -22.36 -3.34
N GLY A 101 6.98 -21.21 -2.70
CA GLY A 101 6.40 -19.95 -3.20
C GLY A 101 4.87 -19.86 -3.04
N GLY A 102 4.23 -20.68 -2.21
CA GLY A 102 2.78 -20.59 -1.95
C GLY A 102 2.32 -19.17 -1.61
N GLY A 103 1.27 -18.70 -2.29
CA GLY A 103 0.81 -17.31 -2.24
C GLY A 103 0.12 -16.85 -3.52
N VAL A 104 -0.47 -15.65 -3.49
CA VAL A 104 -1.03 -15.01 -4.69
C VAL A 104 0.06 -14.24 -5.41
N MET A 105 0.17 -14.40 -6.71
CA MET A 105 1.11 -13.66 -7.55
C MET A 105 0.37 -12.91 -8.65
N LYS A 106 0.75 -11.64 -8.81
CA LYS A 106 0.18 -10.71 -9.79
C LYS A 106 1.31 -10.00 -10.53
N ILE A 107 1.14 -9.74 -11.82
CA ILE A 107 2.08 -8.92 -12.58
C ILE A 107 1.87 -7.47 -12.16
N TRP A 108 2.89 -6.90 -11.54
CA TRP A 108 2.88 -5.52 -11.06
C TRP A 108 3.31 -4.54 -12.14
N ASP A 109 4.40 -4.86 -12.85
CA ASP A 109 4.84 -4.12 -14.03
C ASP A 109 5.59 -5.06 -14.98
N ARG A 110 5.71 -4.64 -16.24
CA ARG A 110 6.49 -5.33 -17.27
C ARG A 110 6.89 -4.34 -18.34
N GLY A 111 7.93 -4.70 -19.07
CA GLY A 111 8.41 -3.91 -20.20
C GLY A 111 9.71 -4.46 -20.73
N PHE A 112 10.49 -3.60 -21.36
CA PHE A 112 11.83 -3.94 -21.80
C PHE A 112 12.89 -3.26 -20.93
N TYR A 113 14.10 -3.79 -20.94
CA TYR A 113 15.25 -3.25 -20.27
C TYR A 113 16.46 -3.17 -21.20
N GLU A 114 17.30 -2.16 -20.99
CA GLU A 114 18.60 -2.07 -21.64
C GLU A 114 19.67 -2.58 -20.67
N THR A 115 20.56 -3.46 -21.15
CA THR A 115 21.73 -3.87 -20.37
C THR A 115 22.84 -2.84 -20.51
N LEU A 116 23.26 -2.22 -19.40
CA LEU A 116 24.45 -1.37 -19.35
C LEU A 116 25.68 -2.14 -18.84
N HIS A 117 25.46 -3.07 -17.92
CA HIS A 117 26.49 -3.99 -17.42
C HIS A 117 25.82 -5.25 -16.86
N TRP A 118 26.42 -6.41 -17.11
CA TRP A 118 25.96 -7.68 -16.56
C TRP A 118 27.16 -8.53 -16.16
N GLY A 119 27.23 -8.90 -14.89
CA GLY A 119 28.27 -9.77 -14.35
C GLY A 119 27.90 -10.29 -12.96
N ASP A 120 28.69 -11.23 -12.47
CA ASP A 120 28.36 -12.08 -11.31
C ASP A 120 28.04 -11.34 -10.00
N HIS A 121 28.50 -10.09 -9.89
CA HIS A 121 28.38 -9.25 -8.69
C HIS A 121 27.83 -7.85 -8.98
N LYS A 122 27.54 -7.54 -10.25
CA LYS A 122 27.07 -6.24 -10.68
C LYS A 122 26.16 -6.39 -11.89
N VAL A 123 24.91 -5.92 -11.76
CA VAL A 123 23.96 -5.80 -12.87
C VAL A 123 23.47 -4.36 -12.92
N GLU A 124 23.65 -3.71 -14.06
CA GLU A 124 23.26 -2.31 -14.30
C GLU A 124 22.35 -2.27 -15.53
N VAL A 125 21.13 -1.79 -15.34
CA VAL A 125 20.06 -1.83 -16.36
C VAL A 125 19.29 -0.52 -16.41
N VAL A 126 18.68 -0.22 -17.55
CA VAL A 126 17.66 0.81 -17.69
C VAL A 126 16.32 0.14 -17.91
N LEU A 127 15.32 0.44 -17.09
CA LEU A 127 13.99 -0.17 -17.17
C LEU A 127 13.01 0.76 -17.89
N HIS A 128 12.21 0.18 -18.78
CA HIS A 128 11.19 0.86 -19.58
C HIS A 128 9.82 0.20 -19.39
N GLY A 129 9.26 0.37 -18.20
CA GLY A 129 7.93 -0.13 -17.83
C GLY A 129 6.81 0.89 -17.91
N SER A 130 5.63 0.43 -17.50
CA SER A 130 4.46 1.29 -17.32
C SER A 130 4.48 2.01 -15.96
N ARG A 131 5.06 1.38 -14.93
CA ARG A 131 5.18 1.92 -13.56
C ARG A 131 6.61 2.28 -13.21
N VAL A 132 7.56 1.41 -13.55
CA VAL A 132 8.99 1.60 -13.28
C VAL A 132 9.70 2.06 -14.54
N ARG A 133 10.37 3.20 -14.40
CA ARG A 133 11.28 3.74 -15.40
C ARG A 133 12.51 4.31 -14.72
N GLY A 134 13.69 4.03 -15.27
CA GLY A 134 14.94 4.59 -14.77
C GLY A 134 16.08 3.60 -14.75
N LYS A 135 17.21 4.06 -14.22
CA LYS A 135 18.46 3.33 -14.20
C LYS A 135 18.68 2.68 -12.84
N TYR A 136 18.93 1.38 -12.84
CA TYR A 136 19.05 0.56 -11.62
C TYR A 136 20.38 -0.19 -11.59
N LEU A 137 20.91 -0.33 -10.37
CA LEU A 137 22.15 -1.03 -10.07
C LEU A 137 21.90 -2.07 -8.98
N PHE A 138 22.10 -3.33 -9.31
CA PHE A 138 22.16 -4.44 -8.38
C PHE A 138 23.63 -4.77 -8.12
N VAL A 139 24.02 -4.82 -6.86
CA VAL A 139 25.38 -5.18 -6.43
C VAL A 139 25.35 -6.16 -5.29
N ASN A 140 26.23 -7.15 -5.30
CA ASN A 140 26.48 -8.04 -4.17
C ASN A 140 27.91 -7.82 -3.66
N ARG A 141 28.08 -7.68 -2.33
CA ARG A 141 29.41 -7.52 -1.72
C ARG A 141 30.01 -8.89 -1.45
N HIS A 142 31.27 -9.07 -1.82
CA HIS A 142 32.03 -10.32 -1.68
C HIS A 142 32.20 -10.75 -0.21
N SER A 143 31.28 -11.55 0.34
CA SER A 143 31.54 -12.42 1.48
C SER A 143 31.00 -13.82 1.16
N GLN A 144 31.75 -14.88 1.49
CA GLN A 144 31.35 -16.25 1.14
C GLN A 144 30.05 -16.69 1.84
N GLU A 145 29.68 -16.04 2.94
CA GLU A 145 28.48 -16.33 3.75
C GLU A 145 27.21 -15.61 3.26
N GLU A 146 27.31 -14.50 2.52
CA GLU A 146 26.17 -13.63 2.13
C GLU A 146 25.92 -13.56 0.61
N GLN A 147 26.35 -14.57 -0.17
CA GLN A 147 26.31 -14.55 -1.65
C GLN A 147 24.92 -14.33 -2.28
N ARG A 148 23.82 -14.41 -1.50
CA ARG A 148 22.45 -14.17 -1.98
C ARG A 148 21.94 -12.76 -1.73
N ASP A 149 22.60 -11.98 -0.87
CA ASP A 149 22.12 -10.67 -0.47
C ASP A 149 22.69 -9.61 -1.42
N TRP A 150 21.90 -9.26 -2.44
CA TRP A 150 22.18 -8.12 -3.30
C TRP A 150 21.55 -6.86 -2.71
N ILE A 151 22.11 -5.72 -3.08
CA ILE A 151 21.50 -4.41 -2.85
C ILE A 151 21.15 -3.83 -4.21
N VAL A 152 19.89 -3.40 -4.36
CA VAL A 152 19.43 -2.63 -5.52
C VAL A 152 19.38 -1.15 -5.18
N ARG A 153 19.83 -0.32 -6.12
CA ARG A 153 19.82 1.15 -6.04
C ARG A 153 19.28 1.73 -7.33
N ARG A 154 18.53 2.82 -7.23
CA ARG A 154 18.26 3.70 -8.37
C ARG A 154 19.48 4.59 -8.59
N LEU A 155 19.82 4.90 -9.84
CA LEU A 155 20.97 5.73 -10.18
C LEU A 155 20.59 7.12 -10.71
N ASP A 156 19.38 7.27 -11.26
CA ASP A 156 18.85 8.54 -11.75
C ASP A 156 17.73 9.08 -10.84
N PRO A 157 17.47 10.40 -10.82
CA PRO A 157 16.28 10.94 -10.18
C PRO A 157 14.99 10.32 -10.76
N PRO A 158 13.85 10.40 -10.04
CA PRO A 158 12.56 10.08 -10.60
C PRO A 158 12.30 10.87 -11.89
N GLN A 159 11.96 10.18 -12.98
CA GLN A 159 11.73 10.84 -14.28
C GLN A 159 10.39 11.59 -14.33
N ARG A 160 9.49 11.33 -13.39
CA ARG A 160 8.18 11.97 -13.31
C ARG A 160 8.29 13.35 -12.64
N LYS A 161 7.91 14.40 -13.36
CA LYS A 161 7.92 15.79 -12.84
C LYS A 161 6.97 16.01 -11.65
N ASP A 162 5.92 15.19 -11.55
CA ASP A 162 4.92 15.25 -10.49
C ASP A 162 5.20 14.27 -9.34
N PHE A 163 6.42 13.72 -9.30
CA PHE A 163 6.82 12.83 -8.22
C PHE A 163 6.95 13.61 -6.91
N ALA A 164 6.33 13.07 -5.86
CA ALA A 164 6.50 13.47 -4.48
C ALA A 164 6.77 12.22 -3.65
N GLU A 165 7.73 12.28 -2.73
CA GLU A 165 7.98 11.21 -1.78
C GLU A 165 6.77 10.98 -0.88
N LEU A 166 6.56 9.74 -0.44
CA LEU A 166 5.50 9.42 0.51
C LEU A 166 5.85 10.03 1.87
N PRO A 167 5.15 11.10 2.33
CA PRO A 167 5.44 11.72 3.61
C PRO A 167 5.25 10.75 4.77
N GLU A 168 6.02 10.93 5.83
CA GLU A 168 5.85 10.20 7.10
C GLU A 168 4.52 10.56 7.78
N PHE A 169 4.18 11.85 7.77
CA PHE A 169 2.97 12.40 8.38
C PHE A 169 2.61 13.75 7.75
N VAL A 170 1.32 14.08 7.72
CA VAL A 170 0.84 15.42 7.34
C VAL A 170 -0.01 15.95 8.48
N GLN A 171 0.22 17.17 8.96
CA GLN A 171 -0.60 17.73 10.04
C GLN A 171 -2.09 17.73 9.65
N PRO A 172 -3.01 17.14 10.46
CA PRO A 172 -4.40 16.99 10.06
C PRO A 172 -5.10 18.33 9.81
N MET A 173 -5.89 18.41 8.74
CA MET A 173 -6.81 19.51 8.50
C MET A 173 -7.96 19.45 9.51
N VAL A 174 -8.23 20.58 10.17
CA VAL A 174 -9.16 20.65 11.30
C VAL A 174 -10.46 21.35 10.88
N PRO A 175 -11.64 20.74 11.11
CA PRO A 175 -12.91 21.39 10.79
C PRO A 175 -13.23 22.55 11.76
N ARG A 176 -14.08 23.48 11.29
CA ARG A 176 -14.75 24.47 12.15
C ARG A 176 -16.13 23.97 12.56
N LYS A 177 -16.60 24.34 13.75
CA LYS A 177 -18.02 24.17 14.06
C LYS A 177 -18.84 25.16 13.23
N GLY A 178 -19.96 24.72 12.66
CA GLY A 178 -20.80 25.58 11.81
C GLY A 178 -22.21 25.05 11.62
N ASN A 179 -23.00 25.81 10.85
CA ASN A 179 -24.29 25.37 10.34
C ASN A 179 -24.12 24.65 9.00
N LEU A 180 -25.19 24.00 8.53
CA LEU A 180 -25.27 23.50 7.16
C LEU A 180 -24.95 24.65 6.17
N PRO A 181 -24.12 24.40 5.14
CA PRO A 181 -23.90 25.33 4.04
C PRO A 181 -25.21 25.65 3.31
N ALA A 182 -25.34 26.89 2.83
CA ALA A 182 -26.51 27.29 2.03
C ALA A 182 -26.40 26.82 0.57
N ASP A 183 -25.17 26.73 0.06
CA ASP A 183 -24.77 26.22 -1.25
C ASP A 183 -24.59 24.69 -1.23
N ASP A 184 -25.57 23.99 -0.69
CA ASP A 184 -25.52 22.55 -0.33
C ASP A 184 -24.92 21.62 -1.41
N ALA A 185 -25.22 21.86 -2.70
CA ALA A 185 -24.70 21.08 -3.82
C ALA A 185 -23.16 21.12 -3.99
N GLU A 186 -22.50 22.15 -3.44
CA GLU A 186 -21.04 22.33 -3.49
C GLU A 186 -20.31 21.61 -2.34
N TRP A 187 -21.05 20.84 -1.53
CA TRP A 187 -20.53 20.19 -0.33
C TRP A 187 -20.81 18.69 -0.35
N ALA A 188 -19.85 17.95 0.20
CA ALA A 188 -20.00 16.56 0.56
C ALA A 188 -20.21 16.42 2.07
N TYR A 189 -21.03 15.46 2.47
CA TYR A 189 -21.37 15.17 3.84
C TYR A 189 -20.96 13.75 4.21
N GLU A 190 -20.31 13.62 5.35
CA GLU A 190 -19.89 12.36 5.95
C GLU A 190 -20.41 12.28 7.39
N PHE A 191 -20.72 11.09 7.86
CA PHE A 191 -21.12 10.89 9.25
C PHE A 191 -19.98 11.22 10.22
N LEU A 192 -20.32 11.82 11.36
CA LEU A 192 -19.38 12.08 12.45
C LEU A 192 -19.37 10.87 13.40
N TRP A 193 -18.33 10.05 13.32
CA TRP A 193 -18.25 8.79 14.06
C TRP A 193 -17.74 8.93 15.50
N ALA A 194 -17.19 10.11 15.84
CA ALA A 194 -16.69 10.44 17.19
C ALA A 194 -15.59 9.48 17.69
N GLY A 195 -14.72 9.04 16.79
CA GLY A 195 -13.52 8.28 17.07
C GLY A 195 -12.28 9.15 17.23
N GLU A 196 -11.11 8.52 17.11
CA GLU A 196 -9.80 9.17 17.19
C GLU A 196 -9.19 9.29 15.80
N ARG A 197 -8.62 10.45 15.48
CA ARG A 197 -7.98 10.70 14.19
C ARG A 197 -6.73 9.83 14.05
N ALA A 198 -6.56 9.18 12.91
CA ALA A 198 -5.33 8.46 12.59
C ALA A 198 -4.98 8.59 11.11
N GLN A 199 -3.68 8.63 10.81
CA GLN A 199 -3.16 8.49 9.46
C GLN A 199 -2.56 7.10 9.27
N ALA A 200 -2.94 6.46 8.17
CA ALA A 200 -2.37 5.19 7.73
C ALA A 200 -1.41 5.44 6.57
N ARG A 201 -0.12 5.27 6.83
CA ARG A 201 0.94 5.27 5.83
C ARG A 201 1.22 3.84 5.42
N VAL A 202 1.08 3.53 4.13
CA VAL A 202 1.41 2.21 3.58
C VAL A 202 2.51 2.32 2.54
N GLU A 203 3.58 1.55 2.75
CA GLU A 203 4.74 1.49 1.86
C GLU A 203 5.30 0.06 1.78
N GLY A 204 5.27 -0.52 0.58
CA GLY A 204 5.69 -1.91 0.36
C GLY A 204 4.87 -2.88 1.23
N GLY A 205 3.56 -2.68 1.24
CA GLY A 205 2.52 -3.41 2.00
C GLY A 205 2.69 -3.45 3.52
N ARG A 206 3.50 -2.55 4.08
CA ARG A 206 3.59 -2.37 5.53
C ARG A 206 2.81 -1.14 5.94
N LEU A 207 1.92 -1.32 6.91
CA LEU A 207 1.20 -0.25 7.57
C LEU A 207 2.04 0.36 8.69
N GLU A 208 2.06 1.69 8.73
CA GLU A 208 2.40 2.50 9.89
C GLU A 208 1.21 3.42 10.19
N LEU A 209 0.75 3.43 11.44
CA LEU A 209 -0.33 4.28 11.93
C LEU A 209 0.24 5.38 12.81
N ARG A 210 -0.26 6.59 12.61
CA ARG A 210 0.03 7.75 13.47
C ARG A 210 -1.24 8.41 13.95
N ASP A 211 -1.24 8.87 15.20
CA ASP A 211 -2.35 9.65 15.77
C ASP A 211 -2.42 11.08 15.21
N ALA A 212 -3.32 11.91 15.75
CA ALA A 212 -3.52 13.29 15.33
C ALA A 212 -2.29 14.19 15.51
N ASP A 213 -1.41 13.86 16.46
CA ASP A 213 -0.22 14.62 16.82
C ASP A 213 1.05 14.08 16.13
N GLY A 214 0.93 12.92 15.48
CA GLY A 214 2.00 12.28 14.72
C GLY A 214 2.73 11.17 15.49
N HIS A 215 2.25 10.76 16.66
CA HIS A 215 2.84 9.64 17.41
C HIS A 215 2.49 8.32 16.74
N GLU A 216 3.48 7.42 16.67
CA GLU A 216 3.33 6.08 16.11
C GLU A 216 2.47 5.20 17.05
N ILE A 217 1.44 4.56 16.50
CA ILE A 217 0.42 3.80 17.26
C ILE A 217 0.10 2.42 16.64
N THR A 218 0.88 1.94 15.67
CA THR A 218 0.59 0.69 14.94
C THR A 218 0.49 -0.52 15.86
N GLU A 219 1.34 -0.60 16.88
CA GLU A 219 1.35 -1.76 17.79
C GLU A 219 0.09 -1.87 18.65
N LEU A 220 -0.66 -0.77 18.83
CA LEU A 220 -1.91 -0.75 19.60
C LEU A 220 -3.08 -1.39 18.83
N TYR A 221 -3.00 -1.41 17.49
CA TYR A 221 -4.07 -1.86 16.59
C TYR A 221 -3.58 -2.96 15.62
N PRO A 222 -3.13 -4.12 16.12
CA PRO A 222 -2.58 -5.19 15.30
C PRO A 222 -3.57 -5.77 14.28
N GLU A 223 -4.89 -5.63 14.50
CA GLU A 223 -5.95 -6.01 13.55
C GLU A 223 -5.92 -5.20 12.25
N LEU A 224 -5.31 -4.01 12.26
CA LEU A 224 -5.22 -3.17 11.06
C LEU A 224 -4.05 -3.53 10.14
N LYS A 225 -3.14 -4.42 10.55
CA LYS A 225 -1.95 -4.80 9.75
C LYS A 225 -2.30 -5.30 8.35
N GLY A 226 -3.43 -5.99 8.21
CA GLY A 226 -3.92 -6.49 6.91
C GLY A 226 -4.24 -5.39 5.90
N LEU A 227 -4.44 -4.13 6.33
CA LEU A 227 -4.63 -2.99 5.43
C LEU A 227 -3.40 -2.78 4.54
N GLY A 228 -2.19 -2.98 5.09
CA GLY A 228 -0.96 -2.91 4.31
C GLY A 228 -0.91 -4.00 3.25
N GLU A 229 -1.30 -5.21 3.60
CA GLU A 229 -1.33 -6.36 2.69
C GLU A 229 -2.37 -6.15 1.57
N GLU A 230 -3.56 -5.65 1.88
CA GLU A 230 -4.60 -5.35 0.90
C GLU A 230 -4.17 -4.28 -0.11
N LEU A 231 -3.50 -3.23 0.37
CA LEU A 231 -2.95 -2.18 -0.49
C LEU A 231 -1.72 -2.63 -1.28
N GLY A 232 -1.05 -3.70 -0.84
CA GLY A 232 0.06 -4.32 -1.53
C GLY A 232 1.17 -3.32 -1.86
N SER A 233 1.42 -3.13 -3.15
CA SER A 233 2.43 -2.20 -3.67
C SER A 233 2.04 -0.73 -3.70
N THR A 234 0.77 -0.42 -3.45
CA THR A 234 0.27 0.94 -3.51
C THR A 234 0.92 1.76 -2.40
N GLU A 235 1.66 2.80 -2.78
CA GLU A 235 2.18 3.77 -1.81
C GLU A 235 1.09 4.78 -1.50
N VAL A 236 0.68 4.88 -0.24
CA VAL A 236 -0.45 5.74 0.12
C VAL A 236 -0.30 6.32 1.52
N LEU A 237 -0.73 7.57 1.67
CA LEU A 237 -1.02 8.18 2.97
C LEU A 237 -2.52 8.47 3.04
N LEU A 238 -3.21 7.77 3.93
CA LEU A 238 -4.64 7.92 4.19
C LEU A 238 -4.86 8.73 5.46
N ASP A 239 -5.91 9.53 5.46
CA ASP A 239 -6.38 10.26 6.64
C ASP A 239 -7.76 9.75 7.02
N GLY A 240 -7.92 9.35 8.28
CA GLY A 240 -9.07 8.57 8.72
C GLY A 240 -9.34 8.66 10.21
N GLU A 241 -10.31 7.86 10.64
CA GLU A 241 -10.76 7.81 12.03
C GLU A 241 -10.76 6.36 12.50
N LEU A 242 -10.16 6.12 13.66
CA LEU A 242 -10.29 4.87 14.40
C LEU A 242 -11.55 4.92 15.22
N ILE A 243 -12.36 3.87 15.16
CA ILE A 243 -13.57 3.74 15.97
C ILE A 243 -13.57 2.39 16.68
N ALA A 244 -14.08 2.36 17.90
CA ALA A 244 -14.43 1.11 18.58
C ALA A 244 -15.95 1.01 18.64
N MET A 245 -16.47 -0.21 18.55
CA MET A 245 -17.91 -0.48 18.65
C MET A 245 -18.21 -1.16 19.99
N GLU A 246 -19.29 -0.75 20.64
CA GLU A 246 -19.85 -1.37 21.86
C GLU A 246 -21.37 -1.40 21.69
N ASP A 247 -21.99 -2.57 21.87
CA ASP A 247 -23.43 -2.79 21.66
C ASP A 247 -23.98 -2.25 20.32
N GLY A 248 -23.19 -2.41 19.25
CA GLY A 248 -23.55 -1.99 17.90
C GLY A 248 -23.46 -0.47 17.64
N ARG A 249 -22.85 0.30 18.55
CA ARG A 249 -22.66 1.75 18.40
C ARG A 249 -21.20 2.16 18.59
N PRO A 250 -20.74 3.26 17.97
CA PRO A 250 -19.43 3.83 18.26
C PRO A 250 -19.31 4.19 19.74
N SER A 251 -18.24 3.75 20.39
CA SER A 251 -17.97 3.99 21.82
C SER A 251 -16.57 4.60 21.99
N PRO A 252 -16.47 5.93 22.19
CA PRO A 252 -15.19 6.59 22.47
C PRO A 252 -14.52 6.01 23.72
N ALA A 253 -15.30 5.68 24.75
CA ALA A 253 -14.79 5.06 25.97
C ALA A 253 -14.15 3.69 25.71
N ALA A 254 -14.72 2.89 24.80
CA ALA A 254 -14.14 1.61 24.40
C ALA A 254 -12.84 1.81 23.62
N LEU A 255 -12.78 2.83 22.76
CA LEU A 255 -11.55 3.17 22.01
C LEU A 255 -10.45 3.67 22.93
N SER A 256 -10.75 4.53 23.91
CA SER A 256 -9.75 5.00 24.88
C SER A 256 -9.15 3.84 25.67
N ARG A 257 -9.96 2.85 26.09
CA ARG A 257 -9.43 1.62 26.72
C ARG A 257 -8.52 0.81 25.79
N ARG A 258 -8.73 0.86 24.47
CA ARG A 258 -7.84 0.23 23.48
C ARG A 258 -6.51 0.97 23.37
N ALA A 259 -6.53 2.30 23.44
CA ALA A 259 -5.34 3.14 23.39
C ALA A 259 -4.46 2.98 24.65
N GLU A 260 -5.04 2.61 25.79
CA GLU A 260 -4.33 2.38 27.07
C GLU A 260 -3.59 1.02 27.17
N ALA A 261 -3.53 0.23 26.09
CA ALA A 261 -2.85 -1.06 26.12
C ALA A 261 -1.36 -0.91 26.50
N ALA A 262 -0.94 -1.60 27.56
CA ALA A 262 0.42 -1.46 28.09
C ALA A 262 1.54 -1.95 27.15
N ASP A 263 1.24 -2.93 26.28
CA ASP A 263 2.17 -3.48 25.29
C ASP A 263 1.43 -4.15 24.12
N ALA A 264 2.18 -4.54 23.08
CA ALA A 264 1.64 -5.22 21.90
C ALA A 264 0.92 -6.55 22.21
N ARG A 265 1.29 -7.25 23.29
CA ARG A 265 0.60 -8.49 23.70
C ARG A 265 -0.75 -8.17 24.33
N ALA A 266 -0.83 -7.11 25.14
CA ALA A 266 -2.06 -6.60 25.71
C ALA A 266 -3.00 -6.12 24.62
N ALA A 267 -2.50 -5.33 23.66
CA ALA A 267 -3.25 -4.90 22.48
C ALA A 267 -3.87 -6.11 21.73
N LYS A 268 -3.06 -7.15 21.46
CA LYS A 268 -3.55 -8.38 20.80
C LYS A 268 -4.66 -9.10 21.58
N ARG A 269 -4.64 -9.08 22.92
CA ARG A 269 -5.70 -9.67 23.75
C ARG A 269 -7.00 -8.86 23.73
N LEU A 270 -6.91 -7.55 23.47
CA LEU A 270 -8.07 -6.66 23.44
C LEU A 270 -8.84 -6.71 22.11
N VAL A 271 -8.20 -7.10 21.00
CA VAL A 271 -8.82 -7.21 19.67
C VAL A 271 -10.16 -7.94 19.69
N THR A 272 -10.23 -9.09 20.36
CA THR A 272 -11.46 -9.91 20.38
C THR A 272 -12.54 -9.34 21.28
N ARG A 273 -12.19 -8.49 22.26
CA ARG A 273 -13.12 -7.90 23.22
C ARG A 273 -13.65 -6.56 22.74
N THR A 274 -12.81 -5.80 22.04
CA THR A 274 -13.10 -4.45 21.56
C THR A 274 -12.37 -4.24 20.23
N PRO A 275 -12.93 -4.77 19.13
CA PRO A 275 -12.33 -4.59 17.82
C PRO A 275 -12.39 -3.13 17.38
N VAL A 276 -11.31 -2.67 16.75
CA VAL A 276 -11.23 -1.31 16.19
C VAL A 276 -11.40 -1.36 14.67
N LEU A 277 -12.16 -0.42 14.13
CA LEU A 277 -12.31 -0.18 12.70
C LEU A 277 -11.58 1.11 12.31
N TYR A 278 -10.86 1.08 11.19
CA TYR A 278 -10.30 2.27 10.57
C TYR A 278 -11.19 2.74 9.41
N LEU A 279 -11.64 3.99 9.48
CA LEU A 279 -12.49 4.63 8.50
C LEU A 279 -11.71 5.73 7.77
N PRO A 280 -10.92 5.42 6.72
CA PRO A 280 -10.25 6.44 5.93
C PRO A 280 -11.27 7.31 5.20
N PHE A 281 -11.17 8.62 5.34
CA PHE A 281 -12.05 9.57 4.67
C PHE A 281 -11.35 10.49 3.65
N ASP A 282 -10.02 10.54 3.66
CA ASP A 282 -9.22 11.28 2.66
C ASP A 282 -7.97 10.48 2.24
N VAL A 283 -7.41 10.84 1.10
CA VAL A 283 -6.12 10.33 0.59
C VAL A 283 -5.22 11.53 0.32
N LEU A 284 -4.08 11.57 1.01
CA LEU A 284 -3.16 12.70 1.03
C LEU A 284 -1.96 12.50 0.10
N HIS A 285 -1.61 11.25 -0.16
CA HIS A 285 -0.58 10.84 -1.11
C HIS A 285 -0.97 9.51 -1.77
N LEU A 286 -0.64 9.34 -3.04
CA LEU A 286 -0.90 8.10 -3.78
C LEU A 286 0.16 7.90 -4.90
N ASP A 287 0.90 6.78 -4.87
CA ASP A 287 1.86 6.33 -5.88
C ASP A 287 2.80 7.42 -6.39
N GLY A 288 3.55 7.97 -5.43
CA GLY A 288 4.51 9.05 -5.67
C GLY A 288 3.84 10.38 -6.04
N ARG A 289 2.58 10.64 -5.68
CA ARG A 289 1.90 11.92 -5.95
C ARG A 289 1.26 12.49 -4.70
N SER A 290 1.62 13.72 -4.36
CA SER A 290 0.86 14.52 -3.41
C SER A 290 -0.57 14.74 -3.92
N GLN A 291 -1.55 14.57 -3.02
CA GLN A 291 -2.96 14.84 -3.30
C GLN A 291 -3.43 16.15 -2.66
N LEU A 292 -2.59 16.84 -1.90
CA LEU A 292 -3.00 17.96 -1.05
C LEU A 292 -3.64 19.11 -1.84
N ASP A 293 -3.06 19.47 -2.99
CA ASP A 293 -3.57 20.56 -3.85
C ASP A 293 -4.77 20.15 -4.71
N GLN A 294 -5.17 18.87 -4.67
CA GLN A 294 -6.27 18.35 -5.47
C GLN A 294 -7.60 18.67 -4.77
N PRO A 295 -8.68 18.98 -5.52
CA PRO A 295 -10.01 19.14 -4.97
C PRO A 295 -10.47 17.93 -4.16
N TYR A 296 -11.22 18.13 -3.06
CA TYR A 296 -11.75 17.05 -2.23
C TYR A 296 -12.48 15.99 -3.05
N SER A 297 -13.29 16.41 -4.03
CA SER A 297 -13.99 15.50 -4.95
C SER A 297 -13.06 14.53 -5.68
N ARG A 298 -11.86 14.98 -6.09
CA ARG A 298 -10.84 14.15 -6.74
C ARG A 298 -10.14 13.23 -5.75
N ARG A 299 -9.79 13.73 -4.56
CA ARG A 299 -9.20 12.89 -3.50
C ARG A 299 -10.17 11.78 -3.09
N ARG A 300 -11.44 12.13 -2.87
CA ARG A 300 -12.50 11.17 -2.53
C ARG A 300 -12.72 10.12 -3.63
N GLN A 301 -12.72 10.52 -4.90
CA GLN A 301 -12.79 9.58 -6.02
C GLN A 301 -11.60 8.60 -6.03
N ARG A 302 -10.37 9.10 -5.79
CA ARG A 302 -9.16 8.26 -5.72
C ARG A 302 -9.21 7.30 -4.54
N LEU A 303 -9.61 7.77 -3.35
CA LEU A 303 -9.81 6.93 -2.18
C LEU A 303 -10.78 5.77 -2.45
N ARG A 304 -11.93 6.03 -3.10
CA ARG A 304 -12.89 4.97 -3.43
C ARG A 304 -12.35 3.93 -4.42
N LYS A 305 -11.42 4.32 -5.31
CA LYS A 305 -10.79 3.40 -6.26
C LYS A 305 -9.79 2.45 -5.61
N LEU A 306 -9.38 2.71 -4.37
CA LEU A 306 -8.57 1.77 -3.59
C LEU A 306 -9.41 0.58 -3.08
N THR A 307 -10.74 0.63 -3.19
CA THR A 307 -11.66 -0.47 -2.85
C THR A 307 -11.42 -1.07 -1.46
N LEU A 308 -11.14 -0.22 -0.47
CA LEU A 308 -10.80 -0.67 0.88
C LEU A 308 -12.04 -1.19 1.61
N GLU A 309 -12.16 -2.52 1.70
CA GLU A 309 -13.34 -3.24 2.19
C GLU A 309 -12.99 -4.43 3.12
N GLY A 310 -11.93 -4.30 3.92
CA GLY A 310 -11.50 -5.34 4.84
C GLY A 310 -12.37 -5.50 6.09
N GLU A 311 -11.99 -6.47 6.93
CA GLU A 311 -12.70 -6.79 8.18
C GLU A 311 -12.61 -5.65 9.20
N SER A 312 -11.46 -4.98 9.26
CA SER A 312 -11.17 -3.92 10.24
C SER A 312 -10.96 -2.54 9.61
N TRP A 313 -11.29 -2.36 8.32
CA TRP A 313 -11.22 -1.06 7.66
C TRP A 313 -12.28 -0.94 6.56
N ARG A 314 -12.77 0.28 6.35
CA ARG A 314 -13.74 0.55 5.27
C ARG A 314 -13.78 2.03 4.92
N VAL A 315 -13.82 2.36 3.62
CA VAL A 315 -14.15 3.73 3.20
C VAL A 315 -15.63 4.01 3.51
N PRO A 316 -15.98 4.94 4.42
CA PRO A 316 -17.38 5.24 4.69
C PRO A 316 -18.06 5.84 3.45
N GLN A 317 -19.39 5.88 3.42
CA GLN A 317 -20.08 6.60 2.36
C GLN A 317 -19.92 8.12 2.53
N HIS A 318 -19.96 8.85 1.42
CA HIS A 318 -20.15 10.31 1.42
C HIS A 318 -21.31 10.64 0.49
N TYR A 319 -21.98 11.75 0.78
CA TYR A 319 -23.15 12.22 0.06
C TYR A 319 -22.88 13.62 -0.46
N VAL A 320 -23.15 13.89 -1.73
CA VAL A 320 -23.01 15.23 -2.32
C VAL A 320 -24.37 15.90 -2.29
N GLY A 321 -24.46 17.08 -1.67
CA GLY A 321 -25.74 17.70 -1.34
C GLY A 321 -26.56 16.89 -0.33
N GLY A 322 -27.78 17.35 -0.05
CA GLY A 322 -28.74 16.73 0.87
C GLY A 322 -28.31 16.80 2.33
N GLY A 323 -27.56 17.83 2.74
CA GLY A 323 -26.97 17.90 4.08
C GLY A 323 -27.99 17.79 5.22
N GLU A 324 -29.21 18.30 5.03
CA GLU A 324 -30.31 18.16 5.99
C GLU A 324 -30.71 16.69 6.19
N ASP A 325 -30.90 15.93 5.10
CA ASP A 325 -31.28 14.52 5.14
C ASP A 325 -30.17 13.66 5.75
N VAL A 326 -28.91 13.94 5.40
CA VAL A 326 -27.75 13.23 5.94
C VAL A 326 -27.59 13.52 7.44
N LEU A 327 -27.82 14.75 7.88
CA LEU A 327 -27.81 15.11 9.30
C LEU A 327 -28.94 14.40 10.05
N ALA A 328 -30.16 14.39 9.50
CA ALA A 328 -31.29 13.68 10.09
C ALA A 328 -31.00 12.18 10.22
N ALA A 329 -30.51 11.54 9.16
CA ALA A 329 -30.13 10.13 9.17
C ALA A 329 -29.02 9.83 10.19
N ALA A 330 -28.01 10.69 10.32
CA ALA A 330 -26.97 10.53 11.33
C ALA A 330 -27.56 10.56 12.75
N LEU A 331 -28.45 11.52 13.04
CA LEU A 331 -29.09 11.64 14.35
C LEU A 331 -30.03 10.46 14.66
N ASP A 332 -30.79 9.98 13.67
CA ASP A 332 -31.68 8.83 13.82
C ASP A 332 -30.91 7.52 14.11
N ASN A 333 -29.67 7.43 13.64
CA ASN A 333 -28.74 6.33 13.93
C ASN A 333 -27.91 6.55 15.21
N GLY A 334 -28.23 7.58 16.01
CA GLY A 334 -27.58 7.86 17.28
C GLY A 334 -26.19 8.49 17.17
N LEU A 335 -25.80 8.98 15.99
CA LEU A 335 -24.57 9.74 15.80
C LEU A 335 -24.78 11.21 16.22
N THR A 336 -23.67 11.91 16.47
CA THR A 336 -23.71 13.28 17.03
C THR A 336 -23.87 14.38 15.96
N GLY A 337 -23.64 14.04 14.69
CA GLY A 337 -23.76 14.95 13.58
C GLY A 337 -23.05 14.46 12.32
N ILE A 338 -22.64 15.42 11.50
CA ILE A 338 -21.96 15.19 10.22
C ILE A 338 -20.78 16.15 10.06
N THR A 339 -19.84 15.77 9.19
CA THR A 339 -18.81 16.66 8.67
C THR A 339 -19.15 17.03 7.24
N ALA A 340 -19.27 18.33 6.95
CA ALA A 340 -19.41 18.88 5.61
C ALA A 340 -18.03 19.28 5.06
N LYS A 341 -17.69 18.87 3.84
CA LYS A 341 -16.42 19.16 3.15
C LYS A 341 -16.70 19.76 1.78
N ARG A 342 -16.15 20.94 1.50
CA ARG A 342 -16.37 21.65 0.22
C ARG A 342 -15.70 20.90 -0.94
N LEU A 343 -16.42 20.63 -2.02
CA LEU A 343 -16.00 19.70 -3.08
C LEU A 343 -14.76 20.16 -3.85
N ASP A 344 -14.61 21.47 -4.05
CA ASP A 344 -13.52 22.10 -4.78
C ASP A 344 -12.28 22.37 -3.91
N SER A 345 -12.37 22.14 -2.60
CA SER A 345 -11.34 22.58 -1.66
C SER A 345 -10.08 21.68 -1.68
N PRO A 346 -8.88 22.28 -1.58
CA PRO A 346 -7.66 21.54 -1.31
C PRO A 346 -7.68 20.99 0.13
N TYR A 347 -6.75 20.11 0.44
CA TYR A 347 -6.44 19.76 1.82
C TYR A 347 -5.53 20.85 2.39
N GLU A 348 -5.81 21.33 3.60
CA GLU A 348 -5.06 22.41 4.25
C GLU A 348 -4.37 21.89 5.53
N PRO A 349 -3.15 21.35 5.44
CA PRO A 349 -2.48 20.72 6.58
C PRO A 349 -2.37 21.64 7.79
N GLY A 350 -2.75 21.13 8.97
CA GLY A 350 -2.70 21.82 10.26
C GLY A 350 -3.63 23.03 10.39
N LYS A 351 -4.41 23.38 9.36
CA LYS A 351 -5.28 24.56 9.40
C LYS A 351 -6.67 24.22 9.90
N ARG A 352 -7.20 25.10 10.75
CA ARG A 352 -8.63 25.14 11.07
C ARG A 352 -9.40 25.81 9.94
N SER A 353 -9.88 24.99 9.01
CA SER A 353 -10.43 25.43 7.74
C SER A 353 -11.93 25.72 7.78
N VAL A 354 -12.37 26.67 6.96
CA VAL A 354 -13.78 26.93 6.68
C VAL A 354 -14.37 25.94 5.66
N ASN A 355 -13.50 25.26 4.89
CA ASN A 355 -13.89 24.28 3.88
C ASN A 355 -14.33 22.95 4.50
N TRP A 356 -14.02 22.72 5.77
CA TRP A 356 -14.50 21.58 6.55
C TRP A 356 -15.31 22.10 7.73
N ARG A 357 -16.54 21.61 7.88
CA ARG A 357 -17.45 22.03 8.96
C ARG A 357 -18.00 20.83 9.70
N VAL A 358 -17.92 20.85 11.02
CA VAL A 358 -18.70 19.95 11.86
C VAL A 358 -20.07 20.59 12.10
N VAL A 359 -21.12 19.88 11.73
CA VAL A 359 -22.51 20.25 11.94
C VAL A 359 -23.13 19.22 12.87
N THR A 360 -23.47 19.67 14.08
CA THR A 360 -24.16 18.86 15.08
C THR A 360 -25.58 19.37 15.25
N ARG A 361 -26.42 18.60 15.97
CA ARG A 361 -27.71 19.12 16.44
C ARG A 361 -27.51 20.48 17.12
N LYS A 362 -28.30 21.49 16.73
CA LYS A 362 -28.35 22.76 17.48
C LYS A 362 -28.74 22.40 18.92
N GLY A 363 -27.99 22.92 19.89
CA GLY A 363 -28.35 22.79 21.30
C GLY A 363 -29.79 23.27 21.49
N ARG A 364 -30.59 22.48 22.20
CA ARG A 364 -31.78 22.99 22.85
C ARG A 364 -31.36 23.86 24.03
#